data_AF-A0A379FYL7-F1
#
_entry.id   AF-A0A379FYL7-F1
#
_cell.length_a   1.000
_cell.length_b   1.000
_cell.length_c   1.000
_cell.angle_alpha   90.00
_cell.angle_beta   90.00
_cell.angle_gamma   90.00
#
_symmetry.space_group_name_H-M   'P 1'
#
loop_
_entity.id
_entity.type
_entity.pdbx_description
1 polymer ?
#
loop_
_entity_poly.entity_id
_entity_poly.type
_entity_poly.pdbx_seq_one_letter_code
_entity_poly.pdbx_strand_id
1 'polypeptide(L)'
;MVTPEQHYEFLKQHYRASRFEERNNSSWGTAYSQHIADYRYEELQTVGYSLISSHESATGDAIIYDAELNKLDTIPGEKKSYTTQEHISND
;
A
#
# COMPACT_ATOMS: atom_id res chain seq x y z
N MET A 1 4.53 17.70 -0.71
CA MET A 1 3.11 17.53 -1.07
C MET A 1 3.03 16.85 -2.42
N VAL A 2 2.69 15.58 -2.35
CA VAL A 2 2.47 14.69 -3.49
C VAL A 2 1.15 15.05 -4.18
N THR A 3 1.12 15.01 -5.51
CA THR A 3 -0.11 15.22 -6.28
C THR A 3 -0.85 13.91 -6.53
N PRO A 4 -2.16 13.95 -6.87
CA PRO A 4 -2.91 12.75 -7.27
C PRO A 4 -2.25 11.98 -8.42
N GLU A 5 -1.65 12.68 -9.40
CA GLU A 5 -0.95 12.06 -10.51
C GLU A 5 0.31 11.33 -10.06
N GLN A 6 1.08 11.91 -9.14
CA GLN A 6 2.27 11.26 -8.56
C GLN A 6 1.89 10.02 -7.76
N HIS A 7 0.77 10.08 -7.03
CA HIS A 7 0.24 8.92 -6.31
C HIS A 7 -0.26 7.82 -7.26
N TYR A 8 -0.96 8.16 -8.34
CA TYR A 8 -1.36 7.21 -9.37
C TYR A 8 -0.15 6.46 -9.96
N GLU A 9 0.91 7.19 -10.33
CA GLU A 9 2.14 6.59 -10.85
C GLU A 9 2.84 5.69 -9.82
N PHE A 10 2.81 6.07 -8.54
CA PHE A 10 3.30 5.20 -7.47
C PHE A 10 2.50 3.89 -7.38
N LEU A 11 1.17 3.96 -7.44
CA LEU A 11 0.33 2.75 -7.44
C LEU A 11 0.59 1.88 -8.66
N LYS A 12 0.70 2.49 -9.84
CA LYS A 12 1.01 1.78 -11.09
C LYS A 12 2.30 0.99 -11.02
N GLN A 13 3.33 1.53 -10.36
CA GLN A 13 4.62 0.86 -10.17
C GLN A 13 4.58 -0.29 -9.16
N HIS A 14 3.63 -0.28 -8.23
CA HIS A 14 3.62 -1.18 -7.07
C HIS A 14 2.45 -2.17 -7.04
N TYR A 15 1.38 -1.92 -7.79
CA TYR A 15 0.32 -2.90 -8.03
C TYR A 15 0.71 -3.87 -9.15
N ARG A 16 0.19 -5.09 -9.08
CA ARG A 16 0.09 -5.98 -10.23
C ARG A 16 -0.80 -5.33 -11.28
N ALA A 17 -0.34 -5.27 -12.53
CA ALA A 17 -1.13 -4.72 -13.64
C ALA A 17 -2.54 -5.36 -13.73
N SER A 18 -2.64 -6.68 -13.57
CA SER A 18 -3.90 -7.47 -13.51
C SER A 18 -4.87 -7.10 -12.37
N ARG A 19 -4.40 -6.32 -11.39
CA ARG A 19 -5.18 -5.80 -10.27
C ARG A 19 -5.37 -4.28 -10.34
N PHE A 20 -4.80 -3.61 -11.34
CA PHE A 20 -4.83 -2.16 -11.52
C PHE A 20 -5.21 -1.80 -12.96
N GLU A 21 -4.28 -1.34 -13.82
CA GLU A 21 -4.62 -0.83 -15.16
C GLU A 21 -5.25 -1.85 -16.12
N GLU A 22 -4.96 -3.15 -16.00
CA GLU A 22 -5.61 -4.16 -16.85
C GLU A 22 -7.10 -4.37 -16.48
N ARG A 23 -7.55 -3.79 -15.36
CA ARG A 23 -8.97 -3.73 -14.97
C ARG A 23 -9.69 -2.49 -15.51
N ASN A 24 -9.02 -1.63 -16.29
CA ASN A 24 -9.69 -0.54 -16.99
C ASN A 24 -10.48 -1.07 -18.19
N ASN A 25 -11.60 -1.73 -17.91
CA ASN A 25 -12.41 -2.42 -18.91
C ASN A 25 -13.90 -2.43 -18.52
N SER A 26 -14.76 -2.94 -19.40
CA SER A 26 -16.21 -2.94 -19.18
C SER A 26 -16.67 -3.80 -17.99
N SER A 27 -15.86 -4.75 -17.51
CA SER A 27 -16.23 -5.62 -16.39
C SER A 27 -16.01 -4.94 -15.02
N TRP A 28 -14.97 -4.12 -14.90
CA TRP A 28 -14.61 -3.47 -13.64
C TRP A 28 -14.85 -1.95 -13.66
N GLY A 29 -15.05 -1.37 -14.84
CA GLY A 29 -15.13 0.07 -15.09
C GLY A 29 -13.97 0.55 -15.95
N THR A 30 -14.24 1.41 -16.93
CA THR A 30 -13.22 1.92 -17.87
C THR A 30 -12.15 2.80 -17.20
N ALA A 31 -12.42 3.29 -15.99
CA ALA A 31 -11.50 4.11 -15.19
C ALA A 31 -11.24 3.48 -13.80
N TYR A 32 -11.29 2.15 -13.69
CA TYR A 32 -11.15 1.44 -12.42
C TYR A 32 -9.88 1.80 -11.64
N SER A 33 -8.72 1.83 -12.31
CA SER A 33 -7.45 2.20 -11.66
C SER A 33 -7.45 3.62 -11.12
N GLN A 34 -8.09 4.56 -11.82
CA GLN A 34 -8.22 5.94 -11.38
C GLN A 34 -9.04 6.02 -10.08
N HIS A 35 -10.17 5.30 -10.01
CA HIS A 35 -10.98 5.26 -8.80
C HIS A 35 -10.25 4.67 -7.60
N ILE A 36 -9.39 3.65 -7.81
CA ILE A 36 -8.52 3.16 -6.74
C ILE A 36 -7.54 4.26 -6.29
N ALA A 37 -6.90 4.94 -7.24
CA ALA A 37 -5.94 5.99 -6.92
C ALA A 37 -6.58 7.13 -6.13
N ASP A 38 -7.73 7.63 -6.59
CA ASP A 38 -8.46 8.71 -5.94
C ASP A 38 -8.86 8.31 -4.51
N TYR A 39 -9.47 7.13 -4.34
CA TYR A 39 -9.87 6.64 -3.02
C TYR A 39 -8.69 6.49 -2.06
N ARG A 40 -7.59 5.90 -2.52
CA ARG A 40 -6.38 5.71 -1.71
C ARG A 40 -5.69 7.03 -1.41
N TYR A 41 -5.76 8.01 -2.31
CA TYR A 41 -5.22 9.35 -2.08
C TYR A 41 -6.02 10.08 -1.00
N GLU A 42 -7.35 9.99 -1.03
CA GLU A 42 -8.22 10.53 0.02
C GLU A 42 -7.96 9.85 1.37
N GLU A 43 -7.74 8.54 1.38
CA GLU A 43 -7.33 7.78 2.59
C GLU A 43 -6.01 8.30 3.16
N LEU A 44 -5.01 8.59 2.31
CA LEU A 44 -3.75 9.19 2.76
C LEU A 44 -3.95 10.55 3.43
N GLN A 45 -4.84 11.40 2.89
CA GLN A 45 -5.09 12.72 3.48
C GLN A 45 -5.80 12.65 4.85
N THR A 46 -6.54 11.57 5.10
CA THR A 46 -7.35 11.42 6.32
C THR A 46 -6.66 10.60 7.41
N VAL A 47 -5.99 9.51 7.02
CA VAL A 47 -5.36 8.55 7.94
C VAL A 47 -3.84 8.78 8.03
N GLY A 48 -3.22 9.36 7.00
CA GLY A 48 -1.78 9.62 6.94
C GLY A 48 -0.95 8.46 6.37
N TYR A 49 -1.54 7.31 6.11
CA TYR A 49 -0.90 6.17 5.44
C TYR A 49 -1.92 5.32 4.68
N SER A 50 -1.42 4.49 3.77
CA SER A 50 -2.22 3.47 3.09
C SER A 50 -1.39 2.18 2.89
N LEU A 51 -2.07 1.14 2.41
CA LEU A 51 -1.55 -0.22 2.28
C LEU A 51 -1.90 -0.81 0.91
N ILE A 52 -0.88 -1.33 0.23
CA ILE A 52 -1.03 -2.28 -0.89
C ILE A 52 -0.84 -3.67 -0.29
N SER A 53 -1.86 -4.52 -0.36
CA SER A 53 -1.76 -5.88 0.17
C SER A 53 -0.78 -6.73 -0.65
N SER A 54 -0.24 -7.80 -0.05
CA SER A 54 0.63 -8.77 -0.73
C SER A 54 0.00 -9.36 -2.00
N HIS A 55 -1.32 -9.59 -1.98
CA HIS A 55 -2.06 -10.12 -3.12
C HIS A 55 -2.18 -9.14 -4.29
N GLU A 56 -2.16 -7.83 -3.99
CA GLU A 56 -2.26 -6.75 -4.97
C GLU A 56 -0.88 -6.28 -5.43
N SER A 57 0.13 -6.43 -4.59
CA SER A 57 1.50 -5.97 -4.83
C SER A 57 2.19 -6.74 -5.96
N ALA A 58 2.91 -5.99 -6.80
CA ALA A 58 3.70 -6.50 -7.92
C ALA A 58 4.78 -7.49 -7.43
N THR A 59 5.36 -7.27 -6.25
CA THR A 59 6.41 -8.14 -5.69
C THR A 59 5.85 -9.31 -4.88
N GLY A 60 4.58 -9.23 -4.48
CA GLY A 60 3.99 -10.17 -3.52
C GLY A 60 4.19 -9.78 -2.06
N ASP A 61 4.95 -8.72 -1.77
CA ASP A 61 5.12 -8.18 -0.42
C ASP A 61 4.12 -7.05 -0.16
N ALA A 62 3.59 -6.98 1.05
CA ALA A 62 2.75 -5.86 1.46
C ALA A 62 3.58 -4.56 1.49
N ILE A 63 3.00 -3.46 0.98
CA ILE A 63 3.66 -2.15 0.93
C ILE A 63 2.82 -1.17 1.72
N ILE A 64 3.36 -0.66 2.82
CA ILE A 64 2.79 0.43 3.61
C ILE A 64 3.50 1.71 3.20
N TYR A 65 2.78 2.81 3.03
CA TYR A 65 3.37 4.08 2.61
C TYR A 65 2.60 5.29 3.14
N ASP A 66 3.31 6.40 3.32
CA ASP A 66 2.77 7.67 3.83
C ASP A 66 2.28 8.62 2.73
N ALA A 67 1.76 9.78 3.14
CA ALA A 67 1.24 10.82 2.24
C ALA A 67 2.31 11.50 1.37
N GLU A 68 3.59 11.33 1.68
CA GLU A 68 4.72 11.77 0.84
C GLU A 68 5.32 10.59 0.03
N LEU A 69 4.61 9.46 -0.04
CA LEU A 69 4.97 8.23 -0.75
C LEU A 69 6.22 7.51 -0.24
N ASN A 70 6.63 7.78 1.00
CA ASN A 70 7.70 7.01 1.63
C ASN A 70 7.16 5.66 2.07
N LYS A 71 7.85 4.58 1.70
CA LYS A 71 7.53 3.24 2.20
C LYS A 71 7.89 3.13 3.68
N LEU A 72 7.01 2.52 4.45
CA LEU A 72 7.14 2.33 5.88
C LEU A 72 7.35 0.84 6.19
N ASP A 73 8.14 0.56 7.23
CA ASP A 73 8.37 -0.83 7.68
C ASP A 73 7.18 -1.41 8.46
N THR A 74 6.37 -0.55 9.08
CA THR A 74 5.23 -0.93 9.92
C THR A 74 4.10 0.08 9.81
N ILE A 75 2.90 -0.31 10.24
CA ILE A 75 1.76 0.60 10.31
C ILE A 75 2.06 1.72 11.33
N PRO A 76 1.84 3.00 10.98
CA PRO A 76 1.97 4.09 11.94
C PRO A 76 1.09 3.88 13.18
N GLY A 77 1.71 3.95 14.36
CA GLY A 77 1.03 3.75 15.64
C GLY A 77 0.96 2.30 16.11
N GLU A 78 1.38 1.32 15.31
CA GLU A 78 1.51 -0.06 15.76
C GLU A 78 2.78 -0.20 16.62
N LYS A 79 2.61 -0.61 17.89
CA LYS A 79 3.76 -0.93 18.74
C LYS A 79 4.35 -2.26 18.24
N LYS A 80 5.61 -2.26 17.82
CA LYS A 80 6.37 -3.51 17.62
C LYS A 80 6.32 -4.32 18.92
N SER A 81 5.55 -5.41 18.93
CA SER A 81 5.62 -6.40 20.00
C SER A 81 6.92 -7.18 19.82
N TYR A 82 8.00 -6.69 20.42
CA TYR A 82 9.19 -7.50 20.60
C TYR A 82 8.85 -8.61 21.60
N THR A 83 8.53 -9.80 21.11
CA THR A 83 8.61 -11.01 21.95
C THR A 83 10.06 -11.45 21.98
N THR A 84 10.81 -11.01 22.99
CA THR A 84 12.11 -11.59 23.31
C THR A 84 11.88 -13.03 23.74
N GLN A 85 12.23 -14.01 22.91
CA GLN A 85 12.46 -15.36 23.40
C GLN A 85 13.83 -15.39 24.06
N GLU A 86 13.89 -15.07 25.35
CA GLU A 86 15.02 -15.50 26.18
C GLU A 86 14.91 -17.02 26.34
N HIS A 87 15.62 -17.76 25.49
CA HIS A 87 15.98 -19.14 25.81
C HIS A 87 17.01 -19.09 26.94
N ILE A 88 16.51 -19.19 28.17
CA ILE A 88 17.33 -19.54 29.32
C ILE A 88 17.75 -21.00 29.10
N SER A 89 19.02 -21.18 28.71
CA SER A 89 19.72 -22.46 28.84
C SER A 89 19.74 -22.81 30.32
N ASN A 90 19.08 -23.89 30.71
CA ASN A 90 19.36 -24.54 32.00
C ASN A 90 20.38 -25.65 31.75
N ASP A 91 21.48 -25.57 32.49
CA ASP A 91 22.54 -26.57 32.64
C ASP A 91 21.99 -27.96 33.06
#